data_AF-A0A2S9GBQ1-F1
#
_entry.id   AF-A0A2S9GBQ1-F1
#
_cell.length_a   1.000
_cell.length_b   1.000
_cell.length_c   1.000
_cell.angle_alpha   90.00
_cell.angle_beta   90.00
_cell.angle_gamma   90.00
#
_symmetry.space_group_name_H-M   'P 1'
#
loop_
_entity.id
_entity.type
_entity.pdbx_description
1 polymer ?
#
loop_
_entity_poly.entity_id
_entity_poly.type
_entity_poly.pdbx_seq_one_letter_code
_entity_poly.pdbx_strand_id
1 'polypeptide(L)'
;RCVTADETRSVFHYEWTDDPRWLLYQQDTAGDENWHIFRVDLENPDAPAVDLTPFPGCMAALDMLSDRPGKATVQLNKRTPELM
;
A
#
# COMPACT_ATOMS: atom_id res chain seq x y z
N ARG A 1 18.20 2.61 -7.54
CA ARG A 1 18.12 3.36 -6.25
C ARG A 1 17.15 2.59 -5.36
N CYS A 2 17.43 2.47 -4.06
CA CYS A 2 16.49 1.86 -3.12
C CYS A 2 15.30 2.82 -2.89
N VAL A 3 14.07 2.32 -2.94
CA VAL A 3 12.84 3.14 -2.83
C VAL A 3 11.94 2.69 -1.67
N THR A 4 12.24 1.54 -1.08
CA THR A 4 11.66 1.04 0.17
C THR A 4 12.82 0.47 0.98
N ALA A 5 13.04 0.97 2.20
CA ALA A 5 14.14 0.55 3.06
C ALA A 5 13.65 0.21 4.46
N ASP A 6 12.46 -0.37 4.56
CA ASP A 6 11.94 -0.80 5.85
C ASP A 6 12.80 -1.94 6.41
N GLU A 7 13.36 -1.71 7.59
CA GLU A 7 14.26 -2.66 8.26
C GLU A 7 13.50 -3.73 9.06
N THR A 8 12.18 -3.60 9.18
CA THR A 8 11.36 -4.44 10.05
C THR A 8 10.64 -5.55 9.30
N ARG A 9 10.19 -5.33 8.06
CA ARG A 9 9.45 -6.33 7.25
C ARG A 9 9.66 -6.19 5.75
N SER A 10 9.51 -7.30 5.04
CA SER A 10 9.53 -7.37 3.57
C SER A 10 8.28 -6.74 2.97
N VAL A 11 8.42 -6.12 1.79
CA VAL A 11 7.30 -5.80 0.91
C VAL A 11 6.73 -7.10 0.36
N PHE A 12 5.45 -7.37 0.59
CA PHE A 12 4.80 -8.60 0.13
C PHE A 12 4.25 -8.46 -1.29
N HIS A 13 3.61 -7.33 -1.59
CA HIS A 13 2.99 -7.04 -2.88
C HIS A 13 3.27 -5.59 -3.28
N TYR A 14 3.42 -5.34 -4.58
CA TYR A 14 3.56 -3.99 -5.12
C TYR A 14 2.86 -3.86 -6.48
N GLU A 15 2.41 -2.65 -6.79
CA GLU A 15 1.75 -2.29 -8.03
C GLU A 15 2.32 -0.97 -8.56
N TRP A 16 2.50 -0.91 -9.88
CA TRP A 16 2.76 0.35 -10.56
C TRP A 16 1.45 1.07 -10.86
N THR A 17 1.40 2.38 -10.61
CA THR A 17 0.29 3.18 -11.13
C THR A 17 0.49 3.51 -12.61
N ASP A 18 -0.52 4.08 -13.24
CA ASP A 18 -0.41 4.62 -14.60
C ASP A 18 0.50 5.86 -14.70
N ASP A 19 0.78 6.51 -13.57
CA ASP A 19 1.79 7.56 -13.44
C ASP A 19 3.10 6.95 -12.89
N PRO A 20 4.21 6.98 -13.64
CA PRO A 20 5.47 6.35 -13.26
C PRO A 20 6.13 7.00 -12.03
N ARG A 21 5.61 8.13 -11.54
CA ARG A 21 6.03 8.73 -10.28
C ARG A 21 5.61 7.90 -9.07
N TRP A 22 4.49 7.17 -9.13
CA TRP A 22 3.90 6.53 -7.95
C TRP A 22 4.03 5.01 -8.00
N LEU A 23 4.55 4.45 -6.91
CA LEU A 23 4.53 3.02 -6.62
C LEU A 23 3.63 2.78 -5.41
N LEU A 24 2.76 1.78 -5.49
CA LEU A 24 1.95 1.30 -4.37
C LEU A 24 2.53 -0.02 -3.86
N TYR A 25 2.50 -0.23 -2.56
CA TYR A 25 2.90 -1.51 -1.97
C TYR A 25 2.08 -1.85 -0.73
N GLN A 26 2.04 -3.14 -0.39
CA GLN A 26 1.40 -3.65 0.82
C GLN A 26 2.44 -4.12 1.82
N GLN A 27 2.23 -3.77 3.09
CA GLN A 27 3.09 -4.16 4.21
C GLN A 27 2.27 -4.24 5.51
N ASP A 28 2.55 -5.25 6.33
CA ASP A 28 1.99 -5.39 7.69
C ASP A 28 2.74 -4.51 8.70
N THR A 29 2.15 -4.26 9.86
CA THR A 29 2.83 -3.55 10.95
C THR A 29 3.23 -4.54 12.03
N ALA A 30 4.54 -4.71 12.22
CA ALA A 30 5.10 -5.54 13.30
C ALA A 30 4.58 -7.00 13.34
N GLY A 31 4.16 -7.55 12.20
CA GLY A 31 3.68 -8.93 12.10
C GLY A 31 2.25 -9.15 12.58
N ASP A 32 1.42 -8.10 12.60
CA ASP A 32 0.00 -8.22 12.91
C ASP A 32 -0.82 -8.82 11.75
N GLU A 33 -0.18 -9.04 10.60
CA GLU A 33 -0.76 -9.54 9.35
C GLU A 33 -1.88 -8.63 8.79
N ASN A 34 -2.06 -7.42 9.34
CA ASN A 34 -2.97 -6.42 8.81
C ASN A 34 -2.24 -5.61 7.74
N TRP A 35 -2.29 -6.09 6.50
CA TRP A 35 -1.66 -5.42 5.37
C TRP A 35 -2.28 -4.04 5.13
N HIS A 36 -1.45 -2.99 5.21
CA HIS A 36 -1.81 -1.63 4.83
C HIS A 36 -1.25 -1.31 3.44
N ILE A 37 -1.95 -0.46 2.70
CA ILE A 37 -1.48 0.07 1.41
C ILE A 37 -0.66 1.33 1.66
N PHE A 38 0.55 1.36 1.12
CA PHE A 38 1.45 2.50 1.15
C PHE A 38 1.72 3.03 -0.26
N ARG A 39 2.05 4.32 -0.36
CA ARG A 39 2.49 4.97 -1.60
C ARG A 39 3.86 5.60 -1.44
N VAL A 40 4.73 5.40 -2.45
CA VAL A 40 6.05 6.03 -2.57
C VAL A 40 6.06 7.05 -3.70
N ASP A 41 6.71 8.19 -3.47
CA ASP A 41 7.04 9.18 -4.50
C ASP A 41 8.43 8.88 -5.08
N LEU A 42 8.49 8.38 -6.32
CA LEU A 42 9.74 8.01 -6.97
C LEU A 42 10.52 9.23 -7.50
N GLU A 43 9.87 10.38 -7.62
CA GLU A 43 10.53 11.66 -7.93
C GLU A 43 11.03 12.38 -6.67
N ASN A 44 10.47 12.07 -5.49
CA ASN A 44 10.95 12.54 -4.20
C ASN A 44 11.29 11.39 -3.23
N PRO A 45 12.36 10.64 -3.50
CA PRO A 45 12.76 9.46 -2.74
C PRO A 45 13.22 9.70 -1.29
N ASP A 46 13.40 10.96 -0.87
CA ASP A 46 13.65 11.29 0.54
C ASP A 46 12.34 11.52 1.32
N ALA A 47 11.20 11.60 0.62
CA ALA A 47 9.89 11.65 1.25
C ALA A 47 9.54 10.27 1.83
N PRO A 48 8.96 10.21 3.05
CA PRO A 48 8.50 8.97 3.62
C PRO A 48 7.35 8.40 2.78
N ALA A 49 7.23 7.07 2.79
CA ALA A 49 6.04 6.40 2.27
C ALA A 49 4.80 6.88 3.04
N VAL A 50 3.69 7.05 2.32
CA VAL A 50 2.41 7.50 2.89
C VAL A 50 1.50 6.31 3.06
N ASP A 51 1.06 6.05 4.29
CA ASP A 51 0.00 5.07 4.57
C ASP A 51 -1.34 5.58 4.05
N LEU A 52 -1.96 4.83 3.15
CA LEU A 52 -3.27 5.10 2.55
C LEU A 52 -4.40 4.37 3.27
N THR A 53 -4.10 3.67 4.38
CA THR A 53 -5.03 2.86 5.18
C THR A 53 -5.13 3.42 6.60
N PRO A 54 -5.80 4.56 6.83
CA PRO A 54 -5.86 5.22 8.14
C PRO A 54 -6.86 4.55 9.10
N PHE A 55 -6.84 3.22 9.18
CA PHE A 55 -7.74 2.40 10.01
C PHE A 55 -6.93 1.33 10.76
N PRO A 56 -6.49 1.60 11.99
CA PRO A 56 -5.71 0.63 12.77
C PRO A 56 -6.43 -0.71 12.93
N GLY A 57 -5.68 -1.81 12.81
CA GLY A 57 -6.21 -3.18 12.94
C GLY A 57 -7.09 -3.63 11.77
N CYS A 58 -7.07 -2.91 10.65
CA CYS A 58 -7.77 -3.29 9.43
C CYS A 58 -6.76 -3.76 8.39
N MET A 59 -7.17 -4.73 7.59
CA MET A 59 -6.47 -5.12 6.37
C MET A 59 -7.05 -4.34 5.19
N ALA A 60 -6.20 -4.03 4.22
CA ALA A 60 -6.57 -3.42 2.97
C ALA A 60 -5.94 -4.13 1.76
N ALA A 61 -6.75 -4.34 0.73
CA ALA A 61 -6.32 -4.88 -0.56
C ALA A 61 -6.59 -3.87 -1.69
N LEU A 62 -5.80 -3.97 -2.74
CA LEU A 62 -5.75 -3.02 -3.85
C LEU A 62 -5.90 -3.78 -5.16
N ASP A 63 -6.80 -3.29 -6.03
CA ASP A 63 -6.91 -3.73 -7.42
C ASP A 63 -6.81 -2.51 -8.34
N MET A 64 -5.84 -2.54 -9.27
CA MET A 64 -5.70 -1.50 -10.29
C MET A 64 -6.77 -1.66 -11.39
N LEU A 65 -7.33 -0.53 -11.83
CA LEU A 65 -8.39 -0.52 -12.84
C LEU A 65 -7.82 -0.15 -14.21
N SER A 66 -7.57 -1.15 -15.06
CA SER A 66 -6.98 -0.95 -16.38
C SER A 66 -7.82 -0.07 -17.32
N ASP A 67 -9.13 -0.01 -17.14
CA ASP A 67 -10.07 0.82 -17.89
C ASP A 67 -10.24 2.24 -17.31
N ARG A 68 -9.67 2.51 -16.12
CA ARG A 68 -9.81 3.77 -15.40
C ARG A 68 -8.46 4.24 -14.81
N PRO A 69 -7.60 4.84 -15.65
CA PRO A 69 -6.34 5.44 -15.22
C PRO A 69 -6.53 6.42 -14.06
N GLY A 70 -5.58 6.46 -13.13
CA GLY A 70 -5.63 7.27 -11.91
C GLY A 70 -6.62 6.78 -10.85
N LYS A 71 -7.22 5.59 -11.02
CA LYS A 71 -8.15 5.00 -10.06
C LYS A 71 -7.76 3.55 -9.71
N ALA A 72 -8.00 3.21 -8.45
CA ALA A 72 -7.89 1.86 -7.92
C ALA A 72 -9.12 1.54 -7.09
N THR A 73 -9.48 0.26 -7.02
CA THR A 73 -10.42 -0.23 -6.01
C THR A 73 -9.64 -0.59 -4.76
N VAL A 74 -10.15 -0.15 -3.61
CA VAL A 74 -9.61 -0.52 -2.30
C VAL A 74 -10.67 -1.30 -1.54
N GLN A 75 -10.29 -2.51 -1.12
CA GLN A 75 -11.11 -3.37 -0.26
C GLN A 75 -10.58 -3.25 1.17
N LEU A 76 -11.48 -3.17 2.15
CA LEU A 76 -11.11 -3.01 3.57
C LEU A 76 -12.09 -3.73 4.48
N ASN A 77 -11.59 -4.42 5.50
CA ASN A 77 -12.38 -5.19 6.48
C ASN A 77 -12.80 -4.37 7.71
N LYS A 78 -12.77 -3.03 7.65
CA LYS A 78 -13.04 -2.12 8.79
C LYS A 78 -14.30 -2.43 9.60
N ARG A 79 -15.34 -2.99 8.98
CA ARG A 79 -16.60 -3.32 9.66
C ARG A 79 -16.46 -4.55 10.56
N THR A 80 -15.68 -5.53 10.13
CA THR A 80 -15.49 -6.82 10.80
C THR A 80 -14.06 -7.29 10.48
N PRO A 81 -13.06 -6.89 11.29
CA PRO A 81 -11.64 -7.13 11.01
C PRO A 81 -11.27 -8.61 10.83
N GLU A 82 -12.09 -9.52 11.33
CA GLU A 82 -11.89 -10.97 11.22
C GLU A 82 -12.25 -11.52 9.82
N LEU A 83 -12.81 -10.70 8.93
CA LEU A 83 -13.31 -11.11 7.61
C LEU A 83 -12.60 -10.34 6.48
N MET A 84 -11.65 -11.00 5.81
CA MET A 84 -11.13 -10.61 4.49
C MET A 84 -10.84 -11.87 3.65
#